data_AF-A0A7C5RP50-F1
#
_entry.id   AF-A0A7C5RP50-F1
#
_cell.length_a   1.000
_cell.length_b   1.000
_cell.length_c   1.000
_cell.angle_alpha   90.00
_cell.angle_beta   90.00
_cell.angle_gamma   90.00
#
_symmetry.space_group_name_H-M   'P 1'
#
loop_
_entity.id
_entity.type
_entity.pdbx_description
1 polymer ?
#
loop_
_entity_poly.entity_id
_entity_poly.type
_entity_poly.pdbx_seq_one_letter_code
_entity_poly.pdbx_strand_id
1 'polypeptide(L)'
;MIGSLSLFTASLLAIIHPYGVKSLENRFLACPPQDYSELKAKNYRSVERPFTRVDYIHGAPQPRLAKYDYGVWKDDYEYRLRLAAHESVQIRDVALESARVAAGKLLSQKIGDNFYLVIKAHPHHILRENKMIFGAHADRLQEGMSRAFGRPIGRAAQVEVGEDILELYVYRKDLEIAKQAVKVAISKLPKSYKVVIERLEKQEPRPPPAS
;
A
#
# COMPACT_ATOMS: atom_id res chain seq x y z
N MET A 1 -36.18 28.08 -69.82
CA MET A 1 -36.41 29.52 -69.59
C MET A 1 -36.37 29.77 -68.08
N ILE A 2 -35.39 30.58 -67.64
CA ILE A 2 -35.43 31.54 -66.50
C ILE A 2 -35.91 30.95 -65.15
N GLY A 3 -35.12 30.72 -64.10
CA GLY A 3 -33.84 31.32 -63.70
C GLY A 3 -34.06 32.52 -62.77
N SER A 4 -33.58 32.40 -61.52
CA SER A 4 -33.30 33.48 -60.53
C SER A 4 -34.50 34.17 -59.88
N LEU A 5 -34.47 34.66 -58.64
CA LEU A 5 -33.74 34.49 -57.38
C LEU A 5 -34.21 35.72 -56.55
N SER A 6 -34.14 35.62 -55.21
CA SER A 6 -33.93 36.78 -54.31
C SER A 6 -35.20 37.62 -53.95
N LEU A 7 -35.51 38.10 -52.73
CA LEU A 7 -34.78 38.33 -51.46
C LEU A 7 -35.76 38.48 -50.27
N PHE A 8 -35.32 38.09 -49.06
CA PHE A 8 -35.46 38.79 -47.75
C PHE A 8 -36.88 39.10 -47.21
N THR A 9 -37.31 38.72 -46.00
CA THR A 9 -36.79 38.78 -44.61
C THR A 9 -37.73 37.86 -43.77
N ALA A 10 -37.51 37.36 -42.57
CA ALA A 10 -36.80 37.85 -41.40
C ALA A 10 -36.49 36.66 -40.47
N SER A 11 -35.43 36.83 -39.69
CA SER A 11 -35.07 36.06 -38.50
C SER A 11 -36.25 35.91 -37.52
N LEU A 12 -36.51 34.68 -37.05
CA LEU A 12 -36.77 34.45 -35.63
C LEU A 12 -36.40 33.01 -35.26
N LEU A 13 -35.48 32.89 -34.30
CA LEU A 13 -35.14 31.65 -33.62
C LEU A 13 -36.37 31.04 -32.94
N ALA A 14 -36.56 29.73 -33.08
CA ALA A 14 -37.07 28.90 -31.99
C ALA A 14 -36.63 27.45 -32.18
N ILE A 15 -35.92 26.96 -31.17
CA ILE A 15 -35.23 25.69 -31.03
C ILE A 15 -36.26 24.55 -30.96
N ILE A 16 -36.21 23.62 -31.91
CA ILE A 16 -36.88 22.32 -31.81
C ILE A 16 -35.77 21.27 -31.75
N HIS A 17 -35.38 20.88 -30.53
CA HIS A 17 -34.59 19.66 -30.34
C HIS A 17 -35.50 18.53 -29.85
N PRO A 18 -35.47 17.37 -30.52
CA PRO A 18 -36.30 16.22 -30.21
C PRO A 18 -35.68 15.46 -29.04
N TYR A 19 -36.26 15.60 -27.84
CA TYR A 19 -35.91 14.70 -26.74
C TYR A 19 -36.76 13.43 -26.85
N GLY A 20 -36.16 12.45 -27.51
CA GLY A 20 -36.60 11.07 -27.50
C GLY A 20 -36.65 10.53 -26.08
N VAL A 21 -37.80 9.96 -25.75
CA VAL A 21 -38.07 9.19 -24.54
C VAL A 21 -37.13 7.98 -24.53
N LYS A 22 -36.05 8.03 -23.75
CA LYS A 22 -35.21 6.86 -23.49
C LYS A 22 -35.95 5.98 -22.48
N SER A 23 -36.21 4.75 -22.89
CA SER A 23 -36.77 3.69 -22.05
C SER A 23 -36.00 3.61 -20.73
N LEU A 24 -36.74 3.72 -19.63
CA LEU A 24 -36.28 3.35 -18.30
C LEU A 24 -36.32 1.82 -18.17
N GLU A 25 -35.61 1.13 -19.07
CA GLU A 25 -35.32 -0.28 -18.89
C GLU A 25 -34.12 -0.39 -17.97
N ASN A 26 -34.44 -0.61 -16.70
CA ASN A 26 -33.73 -1.53 -15.81
C ASN A 26 -32.21 -1.59 -15.99
N ARG A 27 -31.54 -0.47 -15.73
CA ARG A 27 -30.27 -0.54 -15.01
C ARG A 27 -30.58 -0.65 -13.53
N PHE A 28 -31.16 -1.79 -13.15
CA PHE A 28 -30.78 -2.43 -11.90
C PHE A 28 -29.26 -2.58 -12.00
N LEU A 29 -28.55 -1.55 -11.51
CA LEU A 29 -27.17 -1.69 -11.09
C LEU A 29 -27.23 -2.75 -9.99
N ALA A 30 -27.14 -4.02 -10.40
CA ALA A 30 -26.63 -5.04 -9.53
C ALA A 30 -25.29 -4.48 -9.06
N CYS A 31 -25.28 -3.97 -7.82
CA CYS A 31 -24.05 -3.86 -7.07
C CYS A 31 -23.41 -5.24 -7.25
N PRO A 32 -22.22 -5.34 -7.87
CA PRO A 32 -21.56 -6.63 -7.96
C PRO A 32 -21.58 -7.21 -6.55
N PRO A 33 -21.88 -8.51 -6.37
CA PRO A 33 -21.88 -9.11 -5.04
C PRO A 33 -20.57 -8.69 -4.41
N GLN A 34 -20.66 -7.86 -3.36
CA GLN A 34 -19.47 -7.44 -2.66
C GLN A 34 -18.94 -8.74 -2.09
N ASP A 35 -17.88 -9.28 -2.68
CA ASP A 35 -17.15 -10.37 -2.08
C ASP A 35 -16.59 -9.83 -0.77
N TYR A 36 -17.36 -9.97 0.31
CA TYR A 36 -17.01 -9.56 1.67
C TYR A 36 -15.86 -10.41 2.25
N SER A 37 -15.14 -11.15 1.40
CA SER A 37 -13.94 -11.90 1.73
C SER A 37 -12.69 -11.00 1.81
N GLU A 38 -12.75 -9.75 1.38
CA GLU A 38 -11.63 -8.80 1.50
C GLU A 38 -11.65 -8.03 2.84
N LEU A 39 -10.90 -8.57 3.80
CA LEU A 39 -10.58 -7.92 5.06
C LEU A 39 -9.97 -6.52 4.87
N LYS A 40 -10.71 -5.50 5.28
CA LYS A 40 -10.24 -4.11 5.29
C LYS A 40 -9.04 -3.96 6.22
N ALA A 41 -8.02 -3.24 5.76
CA ALA A 41 -6.80 -3.00 6.52
C ALA A 41 -7.05 -2.32 7.88
N LYS A 42 -8.17 -1.59 8.03
CA LYS A 42 -8.54 -0.88 9.26
C LYS A 42 -8.67 -1.79 10.49
N ASN A 43 -9.05 -3.06 10.30
CA ASN A 43 -9.34 -3.97 11.41
C ASN A 43 -8.08 -4.36 12.19
N TYR A 44 -6.91 -4.35 11.53
CA TYR A 44 -5.64 -4.83 12.09
C TYR A 44 -4.60 -3.72 12.22
N ARG A 45 -5.03 -2.45 12.43
CA ARG A 45 -4.10 -1.32 12.56
C ARG A 45 -3.65 -1.09 14.00
N SER A 46 -4.53 -1.37 14.95
CA SER A 46 -4.27 -1.21 16.37
C SER A 46 -3.24 -2.23 16.84
N VAL A 47 -2.32 -1.81 17.72
CA VAL A 47 -1.32 -2.70 18.29
C VAL A 47 -1.98 -3.61 19.32
N GLU A 48 -1.99 -4.90 19.02
CA GLU A 48 -2.41 -5.98 19.91
C GLU A 48 -1.21 -6.66 20.56
N ARG A 49 -1.49 -7.48 21.57
CA ARG A 49 -0.47 -8.32 22.22
C ARG A 49 0.27 -9.18 21.16
N PRO A 50 1.61 -9.22 21.19
CA PRO A 50 2.38 -9.93 20.17
C PRO A 50 2.13 -11.44 20.22
N PHE A 51 1.57 -11.95 19.13
CA PHE A 51 1.40 -13.38 18.87
C PHE A 51 2.42 -13.87 17.84
N THR A 52 3.57 -14.41 18.31
CA THR A 52 4.75 -14.67 17.47
C THR A 52 5.33 -16.09 17.59
N ARG A 53 4.94 -16.85 18.62
CA ARG A 53 5.53 -18.18 18.92
C ARG A 53 4.99 -19.24 17.95
N VAL A 54 5.76 -19.52 16.90
CA VAL A 54 5.35 -20.44 15.82
C VAL A 54 5.14 -21.88 16.32
N ASP A 55 5.87 -22.31 17.35
CA ASP A 55 5.78 -23.67 17.91
C ASP A 55 4.37 -24.03 18.40
N TYR A 56 3.63 -23.04 18.92
CA TYR A 56 2.27 -23.23 19.43
C TYR A 56 1.19 -22.85 18.42
N ILE A 57 1.55 -22.24 17.28
CA ILE A 57 0.62 -21.67 16.31
C ILE A 57 0.62 -22.51 15.05
N HIS A 58 -0.27 -23.50 15.03
CA HIS A 58 -0.44 -24.36 13.87
C HIS A 58 -1.12 -23.62 12.71
N GLY A 59 -0.63 -23.88 11.48
CA GLY A 59 -1.20 -23.31 10.25
C GLY A 59 -0.87 -21.83 10.04
N ALA A 60 0.16 -21.29 10.69
CA ALA A 60 0.59 -19.91 10.46
C ALA A 60 1.02 -19.72 8.99
N PRO A 61 0.46 -18.75 8.26
CA PRO A 61 0.83 -18.49 6.88
C PRO A 61 2.27 -17.98 6.80
N GLN A 62 2.92 -18.17 5.65
CA GLN A 62 4.22 -17.57 5.38
C GLN A 62 4.06 -16.07 5.08
N PRO A 63 5.03 -15.21 5.46
CA PRO A 63 4.99 -13.81 5.09
C PRO A 63 5.04 -13.62 3.57
N ARG A 64 4.25 -12.70 3.02
CA ARG A 64 4.30 -12.35 1.59
C ARG A 64 5.58 -11.59 1.19
N LEU A 65 6.16 -10.86 2.12
CA LEU A 65 7.41 -10.14 1.93
C LEU A 65 8.57 -11.15 1.94
N ALA A 66 9.05 -11.52 0.75
CA ALA A 66 10.12 -12.50 0.58
C ALA A 66 11.52 -11.85 0.57
N LYS A 67 11.66 -10.67 -0.06
CA LYS A 67 12.92 -9.92 -0.16
C LYS A 67 12.77 -8.58 0.55
N TYR A 68 13.69 -8.28 1.45
CA TYR A 68 13.69 -7.03 2.22
C TYR A 68 14.54 -5.97 1.54
N ASP A 69 15.55 -6.42 0.81
CA ASP A 69 16.48 -5.68 0.00
C ASP A 69 15.98 -5.52 -1.44
N TYR A 70 16.25 -4.36 -2.02
CA TYR A 70 15.98 -4.06 -3.41
C TYR A 70 17.04 -3.10 -3.97
N GLY A 71 17.71 -3.50 -5.05
CA GLY A 71 18.86 -2.78 -5.60
C GLY A 71 20.19 -3.40 -5.17
N VAL A 72 21.28 -2.66 -5.35
CA VAL A 72 22.65 -3.12 -5.09
C VAL A 72 23.26 -2.29 -3.97
N TRP A 73 23.81 -2.94 -2.94
CA TRP A 73 24.55 -2.22 -1.90
C TRP A 73 25.88 -1.68 -2.44
N LYS A 74 26.17 -0.42 -2.17
CA LYS A 74 27.44 0.26 -2.47
C LYS A 74 27.78 1.17 -1.29
N ASP A 75 29.06 1.30 -0.96
CA ASP A 75 29.49 2.13 0.18
C ASP A 75 29.54 3.64 -0.16
N ASP A 76 29.35 4.00 -1.43
CA ASP A 76 29.51 5.37 -1.93
C ASP A 76 28.23 6.22 -1.85
N TYR A 77 27.17 5.76 -1.19
CA TYR A 77 25.92 6.53 -1.07
C TYR A 77 26.08 7.75 -0.16
N GLU A 78 25.65 8.91 -0.64
CA GLU A 78 25.79 10.19 0.08
C GLU A 78 24.61 10.48 1.01
N TYR A 79 23.41 9.97 0.70
CA TYR A 79 22.19 10.29 1.42
C TYR A 79 21.42 9.04 1.81
N ARG A 80 20.87 9.09 3.03
CA ARG A 80 19.95 8.11 3.59
C ARG A 80 18.60 8.76 3.85
N LEU A 81 17.55 8.24 3.23
CA LEU A 81 16.18 8.60 3.52
C LEU A 81 15.57 7.51 4.40
N ARG A 82 15.08 7.90 5.57
CA ARG A 82 14.42 7.02 6.53
C ARG A 82 12.95 7.36 6.60
N LEU A 83 12.12 6.32 6.64
CA LEU A 83 10.69 6.44 6.82
C LEU A 83 10.31 6.03 8.25
N ALA A 84 10.15 7.01 9.13
CA ALA A 84 9.86 6.80 10.54
C ALA A 84 8.35 6.82 10.81
N ALA A 85 7.88 5.92 11.69
CA ALA A 85 6.50 5.90 12.14
C ALA A 85 6.17 7.07 13.07
N HIS A 86 5.05 7.76 12.81
CA HIS A 86 4.55 8.81 13.70
C HIS A 86 3.66 8.25 14.82
N GLU A 87 3.03 7.10 14.58
CA GLU A 87 2.12 6.42 15.51
C GLU A 87 2.52 4.95 15.62
N SER A 88 2.27 4.33 16.78
CA SER A 88 2.41 2.89 16.95
C SER A 88 1.34 2.18 16.12
N VAL A 89 1.75 1.33 15.18
CA VAL A 89 0.85 0.74 14.19
C VAL A 89 1.25 -0.68 13.85
N GLN A 90 0.24 -1.49 13.54
CA GLN A 90 0.43 -2.77 12.89
C GLN A 90 0.31 -2.64 11.37
N ILE A 91 1.34 -3.10 10.66
CA ILE A 91 1.43 -3.04 9.20
C ILE A 91 1.40 -4.45 8.64
N ARG A 92 0.41 -4.76 7.79
CA ARG A 92 0.33 -6.07 7.14
C ARG A 92 1.49 -6.29 6.17
N ASP A 93 1.91 -7.54 6.03
CA ASP A 93 2.91 -7.98 5.05
C ASP A 93 2.56 -7.57 3.60
N VAL A 94 1.28 -7.60 3.23
CA VAL A 94 0.77 -7.12 1.93
C VAL A 94 1.09 -5.65 1.71
N ALA A 95 0.96 -4.83 2.76
CA ALA A 95 1.21 -3.39 2.66
C ALA A 95 2.71 -3.10 2.54
N LEU A 96 3.55 -3.84 3.28
CA LEU A 96 5.01 -3.74 3.17
C LEU A 96 5.50 -4.14 1.78
N GLU A 97 5.01 -5.25 1.23
CA GLU A 97 5.38 -5.67 -0.13
C GLU A 97 4.88 -4.68 -1.19
N SER A 98 3.67 -4.15 -1.01
CA SER A 98 3.13 -3.12 -1.91
C SER A 98 3.96 -1.84 -1.88
N ALA A 99 4.41 -1.42 -0.69
CA ALA A 99 5.29 -0.27 -0.52
C ALA A 99 6.65 -0.51 -1.19
N ARG A 100 7.23 -1.70 -1.01
CA ARG A 100 8.48 -2.13 -1.65
C ARG A 100 8.41 -2.05 -3.17
N VAL A 101 7.39 -2.69 -3.75
CA VAL A 101 7.21 -2.79 -5.21
C VAL A 101 6.93 -1.41 -5.82
N ALA A 102 6.11 -0.58 -5.16
CA ALA A 102 5.79 0.75 -5.66
C ALA A 102 7.00 1.69 -5.65
N ALA A 103 7.77 1.70 -4.55
CA ALA A 103 9.01 2.47 -4.47
C ALA A 103 10.05 1.93 -5.47
N GLY A 104 10.27 0.62 -5.47
CA GLY A 104 11.23 -0.05 -6.34
C GLY A 104 10.96 0.18 -7.83
N LYS A 105 9.69 0.13 -8.26
CA LYS A 105 9.30 0.41 -9.66
C LYS A 105 9.66 1.84 -10.08
N LEU A 106 9.41 2.83 -9.23
CA LEU A 106 9.73 4.22 -9.53
C LEU A 106 11.23 4.48 -9.56
N LEU A 107 11.98 3.89 -8.64
CA LEU A 107 13.43 4.01 -8.58
C LEU A 107 14.09 3.33 -9.79
N SER A 108 13.67 2.12 -10.12
CA SER A 108 14.19 1.38 -11.28
C SER A 108 13.93 2.10 -12.60
N GLN A 109 12.76 2.73 -12.77
CA GLN A 109 12.42 3.47 -13.99
C GLN A 109 13.24 4.75 -14.19
N LYS A 110 13.66 5.42 -13.10
CA LYS A 110 14.28 6.75 -13.17
C LYS A 110 15.79 6.74 -12.93
N ILE A 111 16.27 5.89 -12.03
CA ILE A 111 17.66 5.84 -11.56
C ILE A 111 18.41 4.65 -12.18
N GLY A 112 17.72 3.52 -12.42
CA GLY A 112 18.37 2.25 -12.77
C GLY A 112 18.91 1.54 -11.54
N ASP A 113 20.20 1.18 -11.52
CA ASP A 113 20.77 0.32 -10.46
C ASP A 113 21.50 1.07 -9.33
N ASN A 114 21.46 2.41 -9.35
CA ASN A 114 22.22 3.27 -8.43
C ASN A 114 21.45 3.63 -7.15
N PHE A 115 20.68 2.70 -6.60
CA PHE A 115 19.97 2.88 -5.34
C PHE A 115 19.98 1.59 -4.52
N TYR A 116 19.81 1.73 -3.21
CA TYR A 116 19.58 0.59 -2.33
C TYR A 116 18.41 0.88 -1.39
N LEU A 117 17.39 0.04 -1.46
CA LEU A 117 16.16 0.14 -0.69
C LEU A 117 16.08 -1.06 0.25
N VAL A 118 15.81 -0.80 1.53
CA VAL A 118 15.65 -1.83 2.55
C VAL A 118 14.37 -1.61 3.33
N ILE A 119 13.61 -2.68 3.52
CA ILE A 119 12.54 -2.73 4.51
C ILE A 119 13.12 -3.27 5.81
N LYS A 120 13.02 -2.46 6.87
CA LYS A 120 13.45 -2.82 8.23
C LYS A 120 12.33 -3.49 9.03
N ALA A 121 11.07 -3.17 8.73
CA ALA A 121 9.93 -3.74 9.42
C ALA A 121 9.72 -5.22 9.04
N HIS A 122 9.82 -6.12 10.02
CA HIS A 122 9.64 -7.56 9.83
C HIS A 122 8.26 -8.04 10.33
N PRO A 123 7.50 -8.78 9.51
CA PRO A 123 6.17 -9.28 9.89
C PRO A 123 6.25 -10.53 10.77
N HIS A 124 6.42 -10.34 12.07
CA HIS A 124 6.45 -11.41 13.07
C HIS A 124 5.08 -11.75 13.66
N HIS A 125 4.19 -10.77 13.74
CA HIS A 125 2.90 -10.92 14.41
C HIS A 125 1.91 -11.70 13.53
N ILE A 126 1.25 -12.70 14.08
CA ILE A 126 0.25 -13.51 13.36
C ILE A 126 -1.15 -12.98 13.64
N LEU A 127 -1.86 -12.62 12.57
CA LEU A 127 -3.24 -12.16 12.60
C LEU A 127 -4.20 -13.35 12.56
N ARG A 128 -5.27 -13.28 13.37
CA ARG A 128 -6.30 -14.31 13.45
C ARG A 128 -7.68 -13.72 13.17
N GLU A 129 -8.57 -14.52 12.62
CA GLU A 129 -9.97 -14.13 12.40
C GLU A 129 -10.90 -15.31 12.63
N ASN A 130 -12.03 -15.04 13.27
CA ASN A 130 -13.15 -15.97 13.28
C ASN A 130 -14.00 -15.73 12.02
N LYS A 131 -13.73 -16.50 10.96
CA LYS A 131 -14.49 -16.37 9.70
C LYS A 131 -15.89 -16.93 9.90
N MET A 132 -16.89 -16.05 9.85
CA MET A 132 -18.28 -16.47 9.79
C MET A 132 -18.58 -17.06 8.41
N ILE A 133 -19.23 -18.21 8.37
CA ILE A 133 -19.67 -18.83 7.12
C ILE A 133 -21.03 -18.24 6.81
N PHE A 134 -21.15 -17.54 5.69
CA PHE A 134 -22.42 -16.99 5.24
C PHE A 134 -23.03 -17.89 4.17
N GLY A 135 -24.28 -18.31 4.37
CA GLY A 135 -25.01 -19.16 3.43
C GLY A 135 -26.28 -19.74 4.05
N ALA A 136 -27.20 -20.24 3.23
CA ALA A 136 -28.33 -21.01 3.73
C ALA A 136 -27.82 -22.26 4.48
N HIS A 137 -28.42 -22.58 5.62
CA HIS A 137 -27.98 -23.66 6.52
C HIS A 137 -26.58 -23.50 7.16
N ALA A 138 -25.90 -22.36 7.01
CA ALA A 138 -24.57 -22.15 7.61
C ALA A 138 -24.59 -22.17 9.15
N ASP A 139 -25.70 -21.76 9.75
CA ASP A 139 -25.95 -21.79 11.20
C ASP A 139 -25.78 -23.20 11.80
N ARG A 140 -26.03 -24.26 11.03
CA ARG A 140 -25.85 -25.65 11.50
C ARG A 140 -24.39 -26.10 11.52
N LEU A 141 -23.53 -25.44 10.74
CA LEU A 141 -22.11 -25.76 10.61
C LEU A 141 -21.23 -24.80 11.42
N GLN A 142 -21.82 -23.73 11.96
CA GLN A 142 -21.10 -22.67 12.61
C GLN A 142 -21.54 -22.51 14.08
N GLU A 143 -20.57 -22.48 15.00
CA GLU A 143 -20.83 -22.29 16.44
C GLU A 143 -21.12 -20.81 16.82
N GLY A 144 -21.27 -19.92 15.82
CA GLY A 144 -21.41 -18.48 16.03
C GLY A 144 -20.19 -17.87 16.71
N MET A 145 -20.40 -17.32 17.92
CA MET A 145 -19.36 -16.74 18.77
C MET A 145 -18.86 -17.67 19.88
N SER A 146 -19.50 -18.83 20.05
CA SER A 146 -18.98 -19.88 20.92
C SER A 146 -17.66 -20.38 20.31
N ARG A 147 -16.57 -20.40 21.09
CA ARG A 147 -15.21 -20.71 20.64
C ARG A 147 -14.67 -19.79 19.53
N ALA A 148 -14.85 -18.47 19.69
CA ALA A 148 -14.40 -17.45 18.74
C ALA A 148 -12.86 -17.31 18.55
N PHE A 149 -12.03 -18.27 18.99
CA PHE A 149 -10.60 -18.23 18.72
C PHE A 149 -10.34 -18.53 17.24
N GLY A 150 -10.12 -17.44 16.49
CA GLY A 150 -10.01 -17.48 15.04
C GLY A 150 -8.87 -18.33 14.49
N ARG A 151 -8.92 -18.61 13.20
CA ARG A 151 -7.82 -19.25 12.46
C ARG A 151 -6.76 -18.21 12.05
N PRO A 152 -5.46 -18.56 11.97
CA PRO A 152 -4.45 -17.64 11.49
C PRO A 152 -4.64 -17.35 9.99
N ILE A 153 -4.53 -16.08 9.59
CA ILE A 153 -4.81 -15.63 8.21
C ILE A 153 -3.64 -14.92 7.56
N GLY A 154 -2.92 -14.10 8.32
CA GLY A 154 -1.84 -13.29 7.78
C GLY A 154 -0.82 -12.93 8.83
N ARG A 155 0.19 -12.16 8.40
CA ARG A 155 1.19 -11.60 9.30
C ARG A 155 1.24 -10.09 9.21
N ALA A 156 1.68 -9.47 10.30
CA ALA A 156 1.90 -8.05 10.40
C ALA A 156 3.22 -7.75 11.12
N ALA A 157 3.84 -6.62 10.77
CA ALA A 157 4.90 -6.00 11.55
C ALA A 157 4.26 -5.07 12.57
N GLN A 158 4.70 -5.14 13.82
CA GLN A 158 4.35 -4.16 14.84
C GLN A 158 5.48 -3.14 14.85
N VAL A 159 5.12 -1.87 14.69
CA VAL A 159 6.10 -0.78 14.60
C VAL A 159 5.74 0.25 15.68
N GLU A 160 6.74 0.64 16.47
CA GLU A 160 6.59 1.67 17.49
C GLU A 160 6.84 3.08 16.94
N VAL A 161 6.50 4.09 17.72
CA VAL A 161 6.71 5.49 17.31
C VAL A 161 8.21 5.76 17.16
N GLY A 162 8.61 6.35 16.04
CA GLY A 162 9.99 6.70 15.74
C GLY A 162 10.82 5.58 15.13
N GLU A 163 10.29 4.36 15.05
CA GLU A 163 10.97 3.24 14.40
C GLU A 163 10.95 3.40 12.87
N ASP A 164 12.07 3.06 12.24
CA ASP A 164 12.25 3.15 10.80
C ASP A 164 11.67 1.91 10.11
N ILE A 165 10.75 2.13 9.16
CA ILE A 165 10.10 1.04 8.40
C ILE A 165 10.89 0.72 7.14
N LEU A 166 11.39 1.77 6.50
CA LEU A 166 12.02 1.72 5.19
C LEU A 166 13.21 2.68 5.18
N GLU A 167 14.31 2.21 4.65
CA GLU A 167 15.51 3.00 4.39
C GLU A 167 15.81 2.98 2.89
N LEU A 168 16.18 4.14 2.36
CA LEU A 168 16.58 4.30 0.97
C LEU A 168 17.89 5.08 0.91
N TYR A 169 18.88 4.47 0.26
CA TYR A 169 20.22 5.00 0.05
C TYR A 169 20.35 5.45 -1.40
N VAL A 170 20.76 6.71 -1.60
CA VAL A 170 20.87 7.35 -2.92
C VAL A 170 22.02 8.34 -2.98
N TYR A 171 22.43 8.67 -4.20
CA TYR A 171 23.36 9.76 -4.50
C TYR A 171 22.66 11.12 -4.50
N ARG A 172 23.45 12.20 -4.45
CA ARG A 172 22.94 13.58 -4.45
C ARG A 172 22.05 13.91 -5.65
N LYS A 173 22.37 13.35 -6.81
CA LYS A 173 21.66 13.59 -8.08
C LYS A 173 20.21 13.12 -8.02
N ASP A 174 19.93 12.03 -7.30
CA ASP A 174 18.65 11.33 -7.34
C ASP A 174 17.74 11.64 -6.12
N LEU A 175 18.11 12.63 -5.32
CA LEU A 175 17.39 12.99 -4.09
C LEU A 175 15.92 13.34 -4.31
N GLU A 176 15.60 14.06 -5.39
CA GLU A 176 14.22 14.45 -5.68
C GLU A 176 13.36 13.25 -6.05
N ILE A 177 13.94 12.31 -6.80
CA ILE A 177 13.31 11.05 -7.17
C ILE A 177 13.10 10.18 -5.93
N ALA A 178 14.09 10.12 -5.05
CA ALA A 178 14.00 9.39 -3.78
C ALA A 178 12.84 9.90 -2.91
N LYS A 179 12.68 11.23 -2.79
CA LYS A 179 11.54 11.84 -2.08
C LYS A 179 10.20 11.45 -2.70
N GLN A 180 10.11 11.40 -4.03
CA GLN A 180 8.90 10.96 -4.73
C GLN A 180 8.61 9.47 -4.48
N ALA A 181 9.64 8.61 -4.53
CA ALA A 181 9.50 7.19 -4.27
C ALA A 181 8.99 6.91 -2.84
N VAL A 182 9.55 7.61 -1.83
CA VAL A 182 9.10 7.50 -0.44
C VAL A 182 7.66 8.00 -0.27
N LYS A 183 7.26 9.08 -0.93
CA LYS A 183 5.85 9.55 -0.92
C LYS A 183 4.90 8.49 -1.47
N VAL A 184 5.29 7.78 -2.52
CA VAL A 184 4.48 6.69 -3.08
C VAL A 184 4.46 5.49 -2.14
N ALA A 185 5.55 5.16 -1.45
CA ALA A 185 5.56 4.15 -0.41
C ALA A 185 4.59 4.50 0.73
N ILE A 186 4.59 5.75 1.21
CA ILE A 186 3.67 6.25 2.25
C ILE A 186 2.22 6.00 1.87
N SER A 187 1.84 6.22 0.60
CA SER A 187 0.46 6.00 0.13
C SER A 187 -0.04 4.55 0.26
N LYS A 188 0.88 3.57 0.39
CA LYS A 188 0.53 2.15 0.55
C LYS A 188 0.40 1.73 2.01
N LEU A 189 0.96 2.51 2.92
CA LEU A 189 0.95 2.21 4.34
C LEU A 189 -0.33 2.73 5.01
N PRO A 190 -0.74 2.15 6.15
CA PRO A 190 -2.06 2.42 6.74
C PRO A 190 -2.24 3.78 7.44
N LYS A 191 -1.15 4.45 7.80
CA LYS A 191 -1.10 5.62 8.71
C LYS A 191 -0.17 6.71 8.16
N SER A 192 0.06 7.75 8.95
CA SER A 192 0.98 8.84 8.61
C SER A 192 2.40 8.52 9.07
N TYR A 193 3.38 8.92 8.27
CA TYR A 193 4.80 8.67 8.49
C TYR A 193 5.61 9.93 8.25
N LYS A 194 6.77 10.03 8.90
CA LYS A 194 7.71 11.13 8.74
C LYS A 194 8.87 10.68 7.88
N VAL A 195 9.22 11.50 6.88
CA VAL A 195 10.43 11.30 6.08
C VAL A 195 11.57 12.06 6.75
N VAL A 196 12.63 11.35 7.13
CA VAL A 196 13.86 11.90 7.67
C VAL A 196 14.94 11.76 6.61
N ILE A 197 15.64 12.84 6.30
CA ILE A 197 16.71 12.86 5.30
C ILE A 197 18.00 13.12 6.05
N GLU A 198 18.95 12.21 5.89
CA GLU A 198 20.26 12.31 6.51
C GLU A 198 21.34 12.27 5.45
N ARG A 199 22.37 13.07 5.67
CA ARG A 199 23.61 12.99 4.92
C ARG A 199 24.49 11.95 5.60
N LEU A 200 24.98 10.99 4.84
CA LEU A 200 25.95 10.02 5.34
C LEU A 200 27.33 10.67 5.29
N GLU A 201 27.94 10.87 6.44
CA GLU A 201 29.36 11.19 6.53
C GLU A 201 30.15 9.89 6.42
N LYS A 202 31.12 9.86 5.51
CA LYS A 202 32.00 8.70 5.34
C LYS A 202 32.79 8.56 6.65
N GLN A 203 32.49 7.52 7.44
CA GLN A 203 33.25 7.28 8.66
C GLN A 203 34.71 7.03 8.28
N GLU A 204 35.60 7.92 8.71
CA GLU A 204 37.03 7.66 8.62
C GLU A 204 37.33 6.41 9.46
N PRO A 205 38.17 5.48 8.95
CA PRO A 205 38.49 4.26 9.68
C PRO A 205 39.06 4.63 11.05
N ARG A 206 38.46 4.08 12.11
CA ARG A 206 38.94 4.29 13.49
C ARG A 206 40.42 3.92 13.56
N PRO A 207 41.32 4.80 14.04
CA PRO A 207 42.72 4.44 14.19
C PRO A 207 42.84 3.22 15.11
N PRO A 208 43.75 2.28 14.82
CA PRO A 208 43.93 1.09 15.64
C PRO A 208 44.25 1.50 17.08
N PRO A 209 43.78 0.75 18.10
CA PRO A 209 44.10 1.04 19.49
C PRO A 209 45.62 1.06 19.64
N ALA A 210 46.15 2.14 20.20
CA ALA A 210 47.57 2.22 20.55
C ALA A 210 47.88 1.06 21.50
N SER A 211 48.83 0.22 21.07
CA SER A 211 49.35 -0.93 21.80
C SER A 211 49.92 -0.55 23.16
#